data_AF-K2CRA0-F1
#
_entry.id   AF-K2CRA0-F1
#
_cell.length_a   1.000
_cell.length_b   1.000
_cell.length_c   1.000
_cell.angle_alpha   90.00
_cell.angle_beta   90.00
_cell.angle_gamma   90.00
#
_symmetry.space_group_name_H-M   'P 1'
#
loop_
_entity.id
_entity.type
_entity.pdbx_description
1 polymer ?
#
loop_
_entity_poly.entity_id
_entity_poly.type
_entity_poly.pdbx_seq_one_letter_code
_entity_poly.pdbx_strand_id
1 'polypeptide(L)'
;MAISDYRIDFPILNPQKNDNQVIYLDTACQSLRPRQVIEAMDRYYTKYPACSGRSNHQLAAAVTRMVDEARQQLAHLLGASRMEEIIF
;
A
#
# COMPACT_ATOMS: atom_id res chain seq x y z
N MET A 1 18.07 -10.98 8.51
CA MET A 1 17.68 -10.70 7.11
C MET A 1 18.76 -9.85 6.47
N ALA A 2 19.07 -10.08 5.19
CA ALA A 2 20.09 -9.31 4.48
C ALA A 2 19.44 -8.11 3.75
N ILE A 3 20.19 -7.02 3.57
CA ILE A 3 19.70 -5.81 2.88
C ILE A 3 19.28 -6.12 1.43
N SER A 4 19.94 -7.08 0.79
CA SER A 4 19.62 -7.59 -0.54
C SER A 4 18.16 -8.03 -0.65
N ASP A 5 17.62 -8.63 0.41
CA ASP A 5 16.29 -9.25 0.42
C ASP A 5 15.18 -8.19 0.34
N TYR A 6 15.45 -6.96 0.77
CA TYR A 6 14.49 -5.86 0.70
C TYR A 6 14.60 -5.07 -0.60
N ARG A 7 15.81 -4.93 -1.18
CA ARG A 7 16.01 -4.15 -2.42
C ARG A 7 15.24 -4.71 -3.61
N ILE A 8 15.05 -6.03 -3.66
CA ILE A 8 14.30 -6.70 -4.74
C ILE A 8 12.82 -6.32 -4.77
N ASP A 9 12.25 -5.93 -3.63
CA ASP A 9 10.85 -5.53 -3.52
C ASP A 9 10.61 -4.12 -4.09
N PHE A 10 11.64 -3.29 -4.22
CA PHE A 10 11.53 -1.96 -4.84
C PHE A 10 11.95 -2.03 -6.31
N PRO A 11 11.01 -1.98 -7.28
CA PRO A 11 11.33 -2.21 -8.69
C PRO A 11 12.44 -1.31 -9.23
N ILE A 12 12.47 -0.04 -8.81
CA ILE A 12 13.49 0.93 -9.24
C ILE A 12 14.90 0.62 -8.70
N LEU A 13 15.01 -0.09 -7.58
CA LEU A 13 16.28 -0.49 -6.98
C LEU A 13 16.70 -1.91 -7.35
N ASN A 14 15.83 -2.66 -8.03
CA ASN A 14 16.05 -4.05 -8.37
C ASN A 14 17.06 -4.18 -9.52
N PRO A 15 18.26 -4.73 -9.26
CA PRO A 15 19.33 -4.81 -10.25
C PRO A 15 19.03 -5.75 -11.42
N GLN A 16 18.02 -6.63 -11.30
CA GLN A 16 17.59 -7.50 -12.41
C GLN A 16 16.64 -6.80 -13.38
N LYS A 17 16.06 -5.65 -13.00
CA LYS A 17 15.05 -4.95 -13.79
C LYS A 17 15.50 -3.58 -14.29
N ASN A 18 16.64 -3.07 -13.80
CA ASN A 18 17.18 -1.77 -14.16
C ASN A 18 18.67 -1.90 -14.48
N ASP A 19 19.04 -1.46 -15.69
CA ASP A 19 20.42 -1.47 -16.17
C ASP A 19 21.31 -0.46 -15.43
N ASN A 20 20.71 0.58 -14.83
CA ASN A 20 21.41 1.58 -14.03
C ASN A 20 21.03 1.46 -12.55
N GLN A 21 22.03 1.20 -11.70
CA GLN A 21 21.83 1.20 -10.25
C GLN A 21 21.57 2.63 -9.74
N VAL A 22 20.33 2.88 -9.35
CA VAL A 22 19.93 4.14 -8.72
C VAL A 22 20.38 4.17 -7.26
N ILE A 23 21.10 5.24 -6.89
CA ILE A 23 21.38 5.60 -5.50
C ILE A 23 20.39 6.70 -5.10
N TYR A 24 19.40 6.34 -4.29
CA TYR A 24 18.33 7.24 -3.88
C TYR A 24 18.49 7.64 -2.41
N LEU A 25 18.93 8.87 -2.16
CA LEU A 25 19.18 9.42 -0.81
C LEU A 25 18.21 10.55 -0.44
N ASP A 26 17.02 10.56 -1.04
CA ASP A 26 16.00 11.59 -0.83
C ASP A 26 14.69 11.02 -0.23
N THR A 27 14.81 9.97 0.59
CA THR A 27 13.66 9.27 1.19
C THR A 27 12.86 10.16 2.14
N ALA A 28 13.49 11.19 2.73
CA ALA A 28 12.82 12.18 3.55
C ALA A 28 11.81 13.03 2.75
N CYS A 29 12.10 13.31 1.47
CA CYS A 29 11.17 13.98 0.56
C CYS A 29 10.10 12.99 0.06
N GLN A 30 10.53 11.83 -0.47
CA GLN A 30 9.59 10.83 -0.97
C GLN A 30 10.15 9.42 -0.79
N SER A 31 9.42 8.55 -0.07
CA SER A 31 9.81 7.14 -0.02
C SER A 31 9.44 6.41 -1.32
N LEU A 32 10.31 5.48 -1.73
CA LEU A 32 10.01 4.54 -2.81
C LEU A 32 8.88 3.58 -2.39
N ARG A 33 8.23 2.95 -3.37
CA ARG A 33 7.12 2.01 -3.11
C ARG A 33 7.56 0.58 -3.40
N PRO A 34 7.40 -0.35 -2.44
CA PRO A 34 7.63 -1.76 -2.71
C PRO A 34 6.51 -2.31 -3.60
N ARG A 35 6.78 -3.39 -4.32
CA ARG A 35 5.88 -4.04 -5.27
C ARG A 35 4.53 -4.39 -4.66
N GLN A 36 4.51 -4.81 -3.39
CA GLN A 36 3.30 -5.18 -2.65
C GLN A 36 2.29 -4.01 -2.57
N VAL A 37 2.77 -2.77 -2.41
CA VAL A 37 1.92 -1.56 -2.39
C VAL A 37 1.40 -1.26 -3.79
N ILE A 38 2.26 -1.37 -4.81
CA ILE A 38 1.88 -1.16 -6.21
C ILE A 38 0.79 -2.18 -6.63
N GLU A 39 0.98 -3.45 -6.29
CA GLU A 39 0.02 -4.51 -6.57
C GLU A 39 -1.29 -4.36 -5.81
N ALA A 40 -1.30 -3.78 -4.61
CA ALA A 40 -2.53 -3.48 -3.89
C ALA A 40 -3.37 -2.42 -4.62
N MET A 41 -2.72 -1.37 -5.13
CA MET A 41 -3.36 -0.34 -5.97
C MET A 41 -3.86 -0.94 -7.28
N ASP A 42 -3.04 -1.74 -7.96
CA ASP A 42 -3.43 -2.41 -9.20
C ASP A 42 -4.62 -3.35 -9.00
N ARG A 43 -4.62 -4.16 -7.93
CA ARG A 43 -5.76 -5.01 -7.58
C ARG A 43 -7.05 -4.21 -7.35
N TYR A 44 -6.96 -3.02 -6.74
CA TYR A 44 -8.14 -2.16 -6.58
C TYR A 44 -8.74 -1.77 -7.93
N TYR A 45 -7.92 -1.22 -8.83
CA TYR A 45 -8.42 -0.78 -10.13
C TYR A 45 -8.84 -1.93 -11.05
N THR A 46 -8.22 -3.09 -10.93
CA THR A 46 -8.49 -4.23 -11.82
C THR A 46 -9.61 -5.14 -11.33
N LYS A 47 -9.87 -5.22 -10.01
CA LYS A 47 -10.84 -6.19 -9.45
C LYS A 47 -12.07 -5.55 -8.79
N TYR A 48 -11.94 -4.37 -8.19
CA TYR A 48 -13.04 -3.75 -7.44
C TYR A 48 -13.01 -2.20 -7.49
N PRO A 49 -13.02 -1.58 -8.69
CA PRO A 49 -12.97 -0.11 -8.84
C PRO A 49 -14.33 0.52 -8.50
N ALA A 50 -14.68 0.58 -7.22
CA ALA A 50 -15.97 1.05 -6.73
C ALA A 50 -15.83 2.03 -5.56
N CYS A 51 -16.89 2.80 -5.30
CA CYS A 51 -16.93 3.76 -4.19
C CYS A 51 -17.28 3.06 -2.87
N SER A 52 -16.38 3.14 -1.89
CA SER A 52 -16.64 2.76 -0.49
C SER A 52 -17.82 3.55 0.08
N GLY A 53 -18.67 2.90 0.89
CA GLY A 53 -19.71 3.53 1.71
C GLY A 53 -20.85 4.24 0.97
N ARG A 54 -20.87 4.23 -0.38
CA ARG A 54 -21.91 4.93 -1.18
C ARG A 54 -22.86 4.01 -1.92
N SER A 55 -22.57 2.71 -1.97
CA SER A 55 -23.34 1.75 -2.74
C SER A 55 -23.33 0.39 -2.08
N ASN A 56 -24.39 -0.39 -2.28
CA ASN A 56 -24.60 -1.68 -1.64
C ASN A 56 -24.31 -2.87 -2.56
N HIS A 57 -23.81 -2.62 -3.79
CA HIS A 57 -23.42 -3.71 -4.69
C HIS A 57 -22.11 -4.35 -4.24
N GLN A 58 -21.86 -5.58 -4.70
CA GLN A 58 -20.78 -6.44 -4.25
C GLN A 58 -19.38 -5.77 -4.25
N LEU A 59 -19.03 -5.07 -5.35
CA LEU A 59 -17.74 -4.40 -5.45
C LEU A 59 -17.59 -3.26 -4.41
N ALA A 60 -18.63 -2.46 -4.19
CA ALA A 60 -18.58 -1.38 -3.20
C ALA A 60 -18.45 -1.95 -1.78
N ALA A 61 -19.16 -3.04 -1.47
CA ALA A 61 -19.03 -3.72 -0.19
C ALA A 61 -17.61 -4.28 0.05
N ALA A 62 -16.96 -4.79 -1.01
CA ALA A 62 -15.57 -5.25 -0.94
C ALA A 62 -14.60 -4.09 -0.63
N VAL A 63 -14.76 -2.95 -1.32
CA VAL A 63 -13.93 -1.75 -1.07
C VAL A 63 -14.13 -1.23 0.35
N THR A 64 -15.38 -1.14 0.82
CA THR A 64 -15.68 -0.72 2.21
C THR A 64 -14.92 -1.57 3.22
N ARG A 65 -15.00 -2.90 3.09
CA ARG A 65 -14.29 -3.83 3.98
C ARG A 65 -12.78 -3.59 3.95
N MET A 66 -12.19 -3.43 2.77
CA MET A 66 -10.74 -3.21 2.64
C MET A 66 -10.29 -1.88 3.25
N VAL A 67 -11.11 -0.83 3.14
CA VAL A 67 -10.82 0.47 3.78
C VAL A 67 -10.91 0.35 5.30
N ASP A 68 -11.89 -0.36 5.83
CA ASP A 68 -12.03 -0.58 7.27
C ASP A 68 -10.89 -1.44 7.84
N GLU A 69 -10.48 -2.49 7.12
CA GLU A 69 -9.31 -3.30 7.46
C GLU A 69 -8.03 -2.44 7.50
N ALA A 70 -7.82 -1.57 6.51
CA ALA A 70 -6.68 -0.65 6.49
C ALA A 70 -6.73 0.35 7.66
N ARG A 71 -7.93 0.87 7.99
CA ARG A 71 -8.14 1.77 9.14
C ARG A 71 -7.81 1.08 10.45
N GLN A 72 -8.23 -0.17 10.63
CA GLN A 72 -7.94 -0.98 11.81
C GLN A 72 -6.43 -1.27 11.94
N GLN A 73 -5.76 -1.60 10.83
CA GLN A 73 -4.30 -1.81 10.83
C GLN A 73 -3.53 -0.54 11.23
N LEU A 74 -3.96 0.63 10.75
CA LEU A 74 -3.37 1.90 11.15
C LEU A 74 -3.63 2.23 12.63
N ALA A 75 -4.83 1.95 13.12
CA ALA A 75 -5.16 2.12 14.54
C ALA A 75 -4.21 1.30 15.41
N HIS A 76 -3.99 0.02 15.06
CA HIS A 76 -3.02 -0.83 15.76
C HIS A 76 -1.59 -0.30 15.63
N LEU A 77 -1.16 0.10 14.43
CA LEU A 77 0.20 0.61 14.19
C LEU A 77 0.50 1.87 15.02
N LEU A 78 -0.49 2.75 15.17
CA LEU A 78 -0.37 4.02 15.88
C LEU A 78 -0.70 3.92 17.38
N GLY A 79 -1.20 2.76 17.84
CA GLY A 79 -1.64 2.57 19.22
C GLY A 79 -2.94 3.29 19.58
N ALA A 80 -3.79 3.58 18.59
CA ALA A 80 -5.12 4.14 18.84
C ALA A 80 -6.04 3.09 19.50
N SER A 81 -6.93 3.54 20.38
CA SER A 81 -7.83 2.63 21.10
C SER A 81 -8.96 2.13 20.20
N ARG A 82 -9.33 2.93 19.19
CA ARG A 82 -10.45 2.66 18.29
C ARG A 82 -10.10 3.05 16.86
N MET A 83 -10.61 2.31 15.87
CA MET A 83 -10.32 2.62 14.47
C MET A 83 -10.98 3.93 14.02
N GLU A 84 -12.08 4.33 14.66
CA GLU A 84 -12.81 5.58 14.42
C GLU A 84 -11.97 6.83 14.75
N GLU A 85 -10.87 6.67 15.48
CA GLU A 85 -9.91 7.74 15.80
C GLU A 85 -8.94 7.99 14.64
N ILE A 86 -8.88 7.09 13.66
CA ILE A 86 -8.09 7.26 12.45
C ILE A 86 -8.95 7.98 11.42
N ILE A 87 -8.52 9.16 10.98
CA ILE A 87 -9.16 9.94 9.91
C ILE A 87 -8.22 9.91 8.70
N PHE A 88 -8.76 9.53 7.53
CA PHE A 88 -8.05 9.55 6.26
C PHE A 88 -8.20 10.92 5.59
#